data_AF-A0A653W7G1-F1
#
_entry.id   AF-A0A653W7G1-F1
#
_cell.length_a   1.000
_cell.length_b   1.000
_cell.length_c   1.000
_cell.angle_alpha   90.00
_cell.angle_beta   90.00
_cell.angle_gamma   90.00
#
_symmetry.space_group_name_H-M   'P 1'
#
loop_
_entity.id
_entity.type
_entity.pdbx_description
1 polymer ?
#
loop_
_entity_poly.entity_id
_entity_poly.type
_entity_poly.pdbx_seq_one_letter_code
_entity_poly.pdbx_strand_id
1 'polypeptide(L)'
;MIDATPASSPSVLLGLRRLQEETFRQGALGFGSQEVVSTSVIHQAWSRRTEDIKRNDVWGYREFAVDFSDHSMDLWLEEVRRESYRAGAGTWTSCKVYLYPDSDGRLETFDFELFRPNSDDGIPDRPADALTLFQDLKAFPRTLDNIPQWMWTVFRAEGVTPPVYNPQLQTVEWANKRLPVTETGTDFSAQPQIIDPSKEPGVFAKISRKLFG
;
A
#
# COMPACT_ATOMS: atom_id res chain seq x y z
N MET A 1 12.97 -5.85 3.81
CA MET A 1 11.91 -5.82 4.84
C MET A 1 11.70 -4.36 5.19
N ILE A 2 10.51 -3.82 4.91
CA ILE A 2 10.10 -2.52 5.45
C ILE A 2 9.96 -2.74 6.96
N ASP A 3 10.80 -2.07 7.77
CA ASP A 3 10.55 -2.00 9.20
C ASP A 3 9.18 -1.34 9.36
N ALA A 4 8.22 -2.09 9.92
CA ALA A 4 6.91 -1.55 10.26
C ALA A 4 7.09 -0.26 11.08
N THR A 5 6.18 0.70 10.94
CA THR A 5 6.04 1.76 11.94
C THR A 5 6.06 1.08 13.30
N PRO A 6 6.92 1.48 14.25
CA PRO A 6 6.88 0.90 15.57
C PRO A 6 5.45 1.03 16.07
N ALA A 7 4.81 -0.08 16.43
CA ALA A 7 3.44 -0.10 16.96
C ALA A 7 3.27 0.83 18.20
N SER A 8 4.38 1.35 18.73
CA SER A 8 4.51 2.30 19.82
C SER A 8 4.63 3.78 19.41
N SER A 9 4.46 4.15 18.13
CA SER A 9 4.47 5.57 17.75
C SER A 9 3.36 6.33 18.50
N PRO A 10 3.59 7.55 19.01
CA PRO A 10 2.55 8.37 19.62
C PRO A 10 1.31 8.58 18.74
N SER A 11 1.50 8.71 17.42
CA SER A 11 0.41 8.85 16.44
C SER A 11 -0.47 7.60 16.36
N VAL A 12 0.15 6.42 16.42
CA VAL A 12 -0.55 5.12 16.45
C VAL A 12 -1.33 4.97 17.75
N LEU A 13 -0.70 5.22 18.91
CA LEU A 13 -1.34 5.07 20.21
C LEU A 13 -2.53 6.04 20.39
N LEU A 14 -2.41 7.29 19.93
CA LEU A 14 -3.49 8.27 20.01
C LEU A 14 -4.68 7.86 19.13
N GLY A 15 -4.43 7.40 17.90
CA GLY A 15 -5.49 6.95 17.01
C GLY A 15 -6.19 5.68 17.50
N LEU A 16 -5.43 4.72 18.05
CA LEU A 16 -6.01 3.51 18.65
C LEU A 16 -6.94 3.83 19.82
N ARG A 17 -6.57 4.77 20.71
CA ARG A 17 -7.43 5.21 21.81
C ARG A 17 -8.71 5.87 21.33
N ARG A 18 -8.60 6.79 20.36
CA ARG A 18 -9.77 7.46 19.77
C ARG A 18 -10.71 6.46 19.11
N LEU A 19 -10.17 5.51 18.35
CA LEU A 19 -10.95 4.44 17.73
C LEU A 19 -11.62 3.56 18.78
N GLN A 20 -10.91 3.17 19.83
CA GLN A 20 -11.46 2.37 20.93
C GLN A 20 -12.65 3.07 21.59
N GLU A 21 -12.51 4.35 21.96
CA GLU A 21 -13.60 5.17 22.53
C GLU A 21 -14.82 5.23 21.59
N GLU A 22 -14.59 5.40 20.29
CA GLU A 22 -15.66 5.44 19.30
C GLU A 22 -16.33 4.08 19.09
N THR A 23 -15.56 3.00 19.13
CA THR A 23 -16.01 1.63 18.80
C THR A 23 -16.94 1.06 19.85
N PHE A 24 -16.63 1.29 21.12
CA PHE A 24 -17.31 0.64 22.25
C PHE A 24 -18.35 1.52 22.94
N ARG A 25 -18.56 2.77 22.47
CA ARG A 25 -19.68 3.60 22.97
C ARG A 25 -21.03 3.01 22.60
N GLN A 26 -22.07 3.38 23.36
CA GLN A 26 -23.43 2.92 23.11
C GLN A 26 -23.89 3.21 21.68
N GLY A 27 -24.35 2.17 20.97
CA GLY A 27 -24.87 2.26 19.61
C GLY A 27 -23.79 2.29 18.51
N ALA A 28 -22.51 2.16 18.85
CA ALA A 28 -21.44 2.02 17.88
C ALA A 28 -21.21 0.56 17.45
N LEU A 29 -20.38 0.38 16.42
CA LEU A 29 -20.11 -0.88 15.75
C LEU A 29 -19.73 -2.03 16.71
N GLY A 30 -18.90 -1.74 17.71
CA GLY A 30 -18.41 -2.71 18.68
C GLY A 30 -19.16 -2.69 20.00
N PHE A 31 -20.31 -2.02 20.11
CA PHE A 31 -21.03 -1.97 21.38
C PHE A 31 -21.38 -3.38 21.88
N GLY A 32 -20.94 -3.71 23.10
CA GLY A 32 -21.11 -5.04 23.71
C GLY A 32 -20.27 -6.16 23.09
N SER A 33 -19.30 -5.87 22.22
CA SER A 33 -18.37 -6.87 21.69
C SER A 33 -17.12 -7.02 22.56
N GLN A 34 -16.49 -8.20 22.46
CA GLN A 34 -15.23 -8.51 23.14
C GLN A 34 -14.02 -8.04 22.33
N GLU A 35 -14.16 -8.01 21.00
CA GLU A 35 -13.08 -7.68 20.08
C GLU A 35 -13.68 -7.18 18.77
N VAL A 36 -13.03 -6.18 18.18
CA VAL A 36 -13.28 -5.75 16.79
C VAL A 36 -11.95 -5.79 16.05
N VAL A 37 -11.91 -6.49 14.92
CA VAL A 37 -10.76 -6.52 14.02
C VAL A 37 -11.15 -5.88 12.71
N SER A 38 -10.55 -4.74 12.40
CA SER A 38 -10.69 -4.10 11.10
C SER A 38 -9.52 -4.48 10.21
N THR A 39 -9.77 -5.07 9.05
CA THR A 39 -8.77 -5.36 8.03
C THR A 39 -8.95 -4.38 6.87
N SER A 40 -7.89 -3.62 6.55
CA SER A 40 -7.91 -2.61 5.50
C SER A 40 -6.85 -2.90 4.45
N VAL A 41 -7.21 -2.73 3.17
CA VAL A 41 -6.28 -2.54 2.06
C VAL A 41 -6.34 -1.07 1.67
N ILE A 42 -5.19 -0.40 1.59
CA ILE A 42 -5.09 1.04 1.37
C ILE A 42 -4.05 1.31 0.28
N HIS A 43 -4.52 1.86 -0.82
CA HIS A 43 -3.73 2.42 -1.90
C HIS A 43 -4.07 3.90 -2.08
N GLN A 44 -3.23 4.65 -2.78
CA GLN A 44 -3.44 6.08 -3.03
C GLN A 44 -4.79 6.43 -3.68
N ALA A 45 -5.34 5.54 -4.52
CA ALA A 45 -6.56 5.80 -5.28
C ALA A 45 -7.74 4.91 -4.88
N TRP A 46 -7.50 3.93 -3.99
CA TRP A 46 -8.47 2.90 -3.67
C TRP A 46 -8.19 2.32 -2.29
N SER A 47 -9.24 2.17 -1.48
CA SER A 47 -9.17 1.42 -0.23
C SER A 47 -10.37 0.48 -0.11
N ARG A 48 -10.19 -0.59 0.64
CA ARG A 48 -11.26 -1.54 1.01
C ARG A 48 -11.07 -1.93 2.47
N ARG A 49 -12.17 -2.12 3.18
CA ARG A 49 -12.18 -2.48 4.60
C ARG A 49 -13.16 -3.61 4.90
N THR A 50 -12.86 -4.38 5.93
CA THR A 50 -13.77 -5.32 6.59
C THR A 50 -13.62 -5.27 8.08
N GLU A 51 -14.68 -5.69 8.76
CA GLU A 51 -14.75 -5.77 10.20
C GLU A 51 -15.24 -7.16 10.60
N ASP A 52 -14.45 -7.84 11.41
CA ASP A 52 -14.82 -9.04 12.13
C ASP A 52 -15.08 -8.65 13.58
N ILE A 53 -16.23 -9.07 14.13
CA ILE A 53 -16.63 -8.67 15.48
C ILE A 53 -16.92 -9.90 16.32
N LYS A 54 -16.25 -9.99 17.47
CA LYS A 54 -16.40 -11.11 18.39
C LYS A 54 -17.41 -10.78 19.49
N ARG A 55 -18.49 -11.57 19.59
CA ARG A 55 -19.51 -11.47 20.65
C ARG A 55 -19.75 -12.85 21.24
N ASN A 56 -19.74 -12.95 22.57
CA ASN A 56 -19.93 -14.22 23.29
C ASN A 56 -19.05 -15.36 22.75
N ASP A 57 -17.78 -15.04 22.48
CA ASP A 57 -16.77 -15.92 21.90
C ASP A 57 -17.02 -16.43 20.48
N VAL A 58 -17.98 -15.84 19.77
CA VAL A 58 -18.30 -16.14 18.37
C VAL A 58 -17.92 -14.97 17.47
N TRP A 59 -17.18 -15.27 16.40
CA TRP A 59 -16.88 -14.32 15.34
C TRP A 59 -18.10 -14.14 14.43
N GLY A 60 -18.58 -12.91 14.33
CA GLY A 60 -19.62 -12.49 13.40
C GLY A 60 -19.06 -11.57 12.31
N TYR A 61 -19.79 -11.48 11.21
CA TYR A 61 -19.52 -10.56 10.12
C TYR A 61 -19.98 -9.14 10.44
N ARG A 62 -19.46 -8.17 9.68
CA ARG A 62 -19.78 -6.74 9.75
C ARG A 62 -21.28 -6.47 9.80
N GLU A 63 -21.69 -5.61 10.73
CA GLU A 63 -23.01 -4.97 10.69
C GLU A 63 -22.96 -3.76 9.74
N PHE A 64 -23.67 -3.83 8.60
CA PHE A 64 -23.65 -2.76 7.58
C PHE A 64 -24.32 -1.45 8.01
N ALA A 65 -24.99 -1.43 9.16
CA ALA A 65 -25.75 -0.28 9.64
C ALA A 65 -24.90 0.76 10.40
N VAL A 66 -23.68 0.39 10.82
CA VAL A 66 -22.79 1.24 11.61
C VAL A 66 -21.38 1.11 11.07
N ASP A 67 -20.65 2.21 10.95
CA ASP A 67 -19.25 2.24 10.49
C ASP A 67 -18.40 3.12 11.42
N PHE A 68 -17.09 2.99 11.34
CA PHE A 68 -16.17 3.94 11.93
C PHE A 68 -16.27 5.29 11.22
N SER A 69 -16.03 6.38 11.95
CA SER A 69 -15.85 7.69 11.34
C SER A 69 -14.58 7.71 10.47
N ASP A 70 -14.69 8.37 9.31
CA ASP A 70 -13.58 8.57 8.37
C ASP A 70 -12.36 9.20 9.07
N HIS A 71 -12.60 10.11 10.02
CA HIS A 71 -11.54 10.78 10.76
C HIS A 71 -10.81 9.83 11.70
N SER A 72 -11.53 8.99 12.44
CA SER A 72 -10.91 8.07 13.38
C SER A 72 -10.18 6.93 12.69
N MET A 73 -10.68 6.45 11.55
CA MET A 73 -10.10 5.32 10.83
C MET A 73 -9.27 5.76 9.61
N ASP A 74 -9.90 6.25 8.55
CA ASP A 74 -9.25 6.39 7.24
C ASP A 74 -8.17 7.47 7.21
N LEU A 75 -8.49 8.68 7.69
CA LEU A 75 -7.51 9.77 7.75
C LEU A 75 -6.31 9.43 8.67
N TRP A 76 -6.57 8.71 9.75
CA TRP A 76 -5.53 8.25 10.65
C TRP A 76 -4.63 7.18 10.01
N LEU A 77 -5.21 6.18 9.34
CA LEU A 77 -4.43 5.16 8.65
C LEU A 77 -3.62 5.76 7.50
N GLU A 78 -4.15 6.74 6.77
CA GLU A 78 -3.41 7.50 5.75
C GLU A 78 -2.22 8.25 6.35
N GLU A 79 -2.40 8.89 7.51
CA GLU A 79 -1.33 9.58 8.24
C GLU A 79 -0.26 8.58 8.69
N VAL A 80 -0.64 7.50 9.36
CA VAL A 80 0.29 6.45 9.82
C VAL A 80 1.04 5.83 8.64
N ARG A 81 0.37 5.61 7.51
CA ARG A 81 0.97 5.10 6.26
C ARG A 81 2.01 6.06 5.68
N ARG A 82 1.72 7.36 5.75
CA ARG A 82 2.63 8.40 5.27
C ARG A 82 3.85 8.55 6.17
N GLU A 83 3.65 8.49 7.48
CA GLU A 83 4.74 8.53 8.47
C GLU A 83 5.69 7.33 8.34
N SER A 84 5.19 6.19 7.91
CA SER A 84 5.98 4.97 7.72
C SER A 84 6.73 4.91 6.40
N TYR A 85 6.50 5.87 5.50
CA TYR A 85 7.17 5.89 4.21
C TYR A 85 8.68 6.10 4.36
N ARG A 86 9.44 5.24 3.69
CA ARG A 86 10.89 5.38 3.53
C ARG A 86 11.22 5.45 2.04
N ALA A 87 11.91 6.51 1.63
CA ALA A 87 12.30 6.71 0.24
C ALA A 87 13.02 5.49 -0.33
N GLY A 88 12.51 4.95 -1.44
CA GLY A 88 13.08 3.79 -2.09
C GLY A 88 12.71 2.43 -1.47
N ALA A 89 12.25 2.38 -0.23
CA ALA A 89 11.70 1.16 0.39
C ALA A 89 10.17 1.07 0.24
N GLY A 90 9.48 2.21 0.27
CA GLY A 90 8.02 2.30 0.20
C GLY A 90 7.36 2.36 1.58
N THR A 91 6.12 1.90 1.64
CA THR A 91 5.27 1.82 2.83
C THR A 91 4.39 0.56 2.74
N TRP A 92 3.62 0.25 3.78
CA TRP A 92 2.69 -0.89 3.77
C TRP A 92 1.47 -0.64 2.88
N THR A 93 0.77 -1.70 2.47
CA THR A 93 -0.45 -1.62 1.62
C THR A 93 -1.69 -2.18 2.30
N SER A 94 -1.54 -2.99 3.33
CA SER A 94 -2.66 -3.44 4.14
C SER A 94 -2.34 -3.44 5.62
N CYS A 95 -3.38 -3.48 6.45
CA CYS A 95 -3.23 -3.51 7.89
C CYS A 95 -4.40 -4.23 8.58
N LYS A 96 -4.18 -4.63 9.84
CA LYS A 96 -5.20 -5.03 10.79
C LYS A 96 -5.16 -4.13 12.01
N VAL A 97 -6.31 -3.53 12.34
CA VAL A 97 -6.53 -2.78 13.58
C VAL A 97 -7.34 -3.67 14.51
N TYR A 98 -6.78 -3.98 15.67
CA TYR A 98 -7.46 -4.76 16.70
C TYR A 98 -7.84 -3.83 17.84
N LEU A 99 -9.11 -3.89 18.24
CA LEU A 99 -9.69 -3.07 19.29
C LEU A 99 -10.35 -3.99 20.31
N TYR A 100 -10.15 -3.68 21.59
CA TYR A 100 -10.70 -4.40 22.72
C TYR A 100 -11.34 -3.40 23.68
N PRO A 101 -12.40 -3.75 24.43
CA PRO A 101 -13.02 -2.80 25.35
C PRO A 101 -12.11 -2.47 26.54
N ASP A 102 -11.36 -3.45 27.05
CA ASP A 102 -10.67 -3.37 28.34
C ASP A 102 -9.14 -3.48 28.24
N SER A 103 -8.57 -3.44 27.04
CA SER A 103 -7.12 -3.53 26.83
C SER A 103 -6.66 -2.68 25.66
N ASP A 104 -5.37 -2.36 25.62
CA ASP A 104 -4.80 -1.58 24.52
C ASP A 104 -5.05 -2.25 23.16
N GLY A 105 -5.47 -1.45 22.19
CA GLY A 105 -5.54 -1.87 20.79
C GLY A 105 -4.16 -2.11 20.18
N ARG A 106 -4.13 -2.74 19.01
CA ARG A 106 -2.89 -2.91 18.23
C ARG A 106 -3.12 -2.67 16.75
N LEU A 107 -2.08 -2.21 16.07
CA LEU A 107 -2.01 -2.09 14.62
C LEU A 107 -0.94 -3.05 14.09
N GLU A 108 -1.32 -3.91 13.15
CA GLU A 108 -0.41 -4.75 12.38
C GLU A 108 -0.43 -4.31 10.92
N THR A 109 0.72 -4.04 10.33
CA THR A 109 0.84 -3.57 8.94
C THR A 109 1.55 -4.59 8.07
N PHE A 110 1.12 -4.70 6.81
CA PHE A 110 1.61 -5.70 5.87
C PHE A 110 1.94 -5.05 4.52
N ASP A 111 3.08 -5.45 3.94
CA ASP A 111 3.51 -5.03 2.61
C ASP A 111 3.07 -6.01 1.51
N PHE A 112 1.84 -6.46 1.64
CA PHE A 112 1.12 -7.27 0.66
C PHE A 112 -0.38 -7.07 0.88
N GLU A 113 -1.18 -7.38 -0.13
CA GLU A 113 -2.62 -7.35 0.03
C GLU A 113 -3.10 -8.58 0.79
N LEU A 114 -3.71 -8.35 1.96
CA LEU A 114 -4.45 -9.38 2.67
C LEU A 114 -5.76 -9.65 1.91
N PHE A 115 -5.75 -10.69 1.08
CA PHE A 115 -6.98 -11.23 0.50
C PHE A 115 -7.87 -11.75 1.62
N ARG A 116 -9.18 -11.46 1.53
CA ARG A 116 -10.14 -11.96 2.51
C ARG A 116 -10.11 -13.49 2.48
N PRO A 117 -10.20 -14.18 3.63
CA PRO A 117 -10.51 -15.61 3.62
C PRO A 117 -11.99 -15.81 3.27
N ASN A 118 -12.26 -16.56 2.19
CA ASN A 118 -13.45 -17.40 1.97
C ASN A 118 -14.86 -16.79 2.20
N SER A 119 -15.13 -15.54 1.85
CA SER A 119 -16.50 -15.13 1.58
C SER A 119 -16.71 -15.02 0.09
N ASP A 120 -17.42 -16.00 -0.50
CA ASP A 120 -17.94 -15.94 -1.86
C ASP A 120 -19.06 -14.90 -1.92
N ASP A 121 -18.69 -13.61 -1.84
CA ASP A 121 -19.60 -12.47 -1.93
C ASP A 121 -19.95 -12.10 -3.38
N GLY A 122 -19.54 -12.94 -4.35
CA GLY A 122 -19.76 -12.74 -5.78
C GLY A 122 -18.98 -11.56 -6.38
N ILE A 123 -18.15 -10.87 -5.58
CA ILE A 123 -17.24 -9.83 -6.06
C ILE A 123 -15.90 -10.51 -6.30
N PRO A 124 -15.39 -10.57 -7.55
CA PRO A 124 -14.12 -11.23 -7.82
C PRO A 124 -13.01 -10.56 -7.01
N ASP A 125 -12.51 -11.27 -5.99
CA ASP A 125 -11.34 -10.91 -5.20
C ASP A 125 -10.13 -10.92 -6.14
N ARG A 126 -9.76 -9.73 -6.60
CA ARG A 126 -8.54 -9.51 -7.37
C ARG A 126 -7.69 -8.49 -6.63
N PRO A 127 -6.35 -8.63 -6.69
CA PRO A 127 -5.49 -7.58 -6.19
C PRO A 127 -5.81 -6.26 -6.86
N ALA A 128 -5.35 -5.15 -6.28
CA ALA A 128 -5.38 -3.86 -6.96
C ALA A 128 -4.83 -4.01 -8.40
N ASP A 129 -5.50 -3.36 -9.35
CA ASP A 129 -5.06 -3.37 -10.74
C ASP A 129 -3.75 -2.59 -10.92
N ALA A 130 -3.09 -2.80 -12.07
CA ALA A 130 -1.80 -2.17 -12.34
C ALA A 130 -1.89 -0.64 -12.28
N LEU A 131 -3.01 -0.02 -12.64
CA LEU A 131 -3.18 1.43 -12.55
C LEU A 131 -3.23 1.92 -11.10
N THR A 132 -3.93 1.21 -10.22
CA THR A 132 -4.00 1.50 -8.78
C THR A 132 -2.62 1.38 -8.15
N LEU A 133 -1.92 0.28 -8.42
CA LEU A 133 -0.55 0.08 -7.96
C LEU A 133 0.41 1.13 -8.56
N PHE A 134 0.20 1.56 -9.80
CA PHE A 134 0.97 2.63 -10.43
C PHE A 134 0.80 3.94 -9.67
N GLN A 135 -0.44 4.35 -9.35
CA GLN A 135 -0.68 5.55 -8.54
C GLN A 135 -0.10 5.41 -7.13
N ASP A 136 -0.17 4.23 -6.54
CA ASP A 136 0.40 3.98 -5.23
C ASP A 136 1.93 4.12 -5.23
N LEU A 137 2.62 3.55 -6.22
CA LEU A 137 4.06 3.72 -6.40
C LEU A 137 4.46 5.15 -6.81
N LYS A 138 3.52 5.99 -7.30
CA LYS A 138 3.78 7.43 -7.44
C LYS A 138 3.79 8.16 -6.11
N ALA A 139 2.90 7.79 -5.20
CA ALA A 139 2.83 8.38 -3.86
C ALA A 139 3.94 7.87 -2.94
N PHE A 140 4.25 6.57 -3.03
CA PHE A 140 5.26 5.89 -2.21
C PHE A 140 6.31 5.18 -3.09
N PRO A 141 7.17 5.93 -3.79
CA PRO A 141 8.17 5.37 -4.69
C PRO A 141 9.09 4.34 -4.05
N ARG A 142 9.31 3.25 -4.78
CA ARG A 142 10.19 2.14 -4.40
C ARG A 142 11.31 1.98 -5.41
N THR A 143 12.47 1.57 -4.95
CA THR A 143 13.55 1.06 -5.80
C THR A 143 13.15 -0.27 -6.43
N LEU A 144 13.81 -0.65 -7.51
CA LEU A 144 13.48 -1.85 -8.28
C LEU A 144 13.48 -3.12 -7.42
N ASP A 145 14.47 -3.24 -6.53
CA ASP A 145 14.67 -4.34 -5.60
C ASP A 145 13.66 -4.35 -4.43
N ASN A 146 13.02 -3.21 -4.13
CA ASN A 146 12.01 -3.10 -3.08
C ASN A 146 10.56 -3.14 -3.58
N ILE A 147 10.33 -3.27 -4.89
CA ILE A 147 9.00 -3.59 -5.42
C ILE A 147 8.73 -5.10 -5.16
N PRO A 148 7.71 -5.46 -4.37
CA PRO A 148 7.41 -6.85 -4.07
C PRO A 148 7.05 -7.66 -5.32
N GLN A 149 7.38 -8.96 -5.30
CA GLN A 149 7.15 -9.84 -6.44
C GLN A 149 5.66 -9.93 -6.84
N TRP A 150 4.73 -9.80 -5.89
CA TRP A 150 3.30 -9.82 -6.17
C TRP A 150 2.86 -8.61 -7.00
N MET A 151 3.39 -7.41 -6.73
CA MET A 151 3.12 -6.21 -7.54
C MET A 151 3.68 -6.38 -8.95
N TRP A 152 4.89 -6.94 -9.07
CA TRP A 152 5.49 -7.24 -10.38
C TRP A 152 4.63 -8.18 -11.21
N THR A 153 3.99 -9.17 -10.59
CA THR A 153 3.07 -10.09 -11.29
C THR A 153 1.89 -9.33 -11.90
N VAL A 154 1.29 -8.38 -11.16
CA VAL A 154 0.19 -7.53 -11.66
C VAL A 154 0.66 -6.64 -12.81
N PHE A 155 1.75 -5.91 -12.63
CA PHE A 155 2.30 -5.03 -13.66
C PHE A 155 2.63 -5.76 -14.96
N ARG A 156 3.25 -6.95 -14.87
CA ARG A 156 3.58 -7.76 -16.05
C ARG A 156 2.34 -8.31 -16.76
N ALA A 157 1.33 -8.74 -15.99
CA ALA A 157 0.09 -9.24 -16.56
C ALA A 157 -0.65 -8.16 -17.38
N GLU A 158 -0.54 -6.89 -16.98
CA GLU A 158 -1.19 -5.77 -17.66
C GLU A 158 -0.26 -4.99 -18.61
N GLY A 159 1.00 -5.42 -18.78
CA GLY A 159 1.97 -4.75 -19.64
C GLY A 159 2.36 -3.33 -19.19
N VAL A 160 2.18 -3.02 -17.90
CA VAL A 160 2.47 -1.71 -17.32
C VAL A 160 3.88 -1.72 -16.71
N THR A 161 4.66 -0.67 -16.96
CA THR A 161 5.94 -0.47 -16.27
C THR A 161 5.72 0.37 -15.02
N PRO A 162 6.08 -0.12 -13.82
CA PRO A 162 5.91 0.65 -12.59
C PRO A 162 6.89 1.83 -12.53
N PRO A 163 6.52 2.91 -11.83
CA PRO A 163 7.46 3.97 -11.54
C PRO A 163 8.46 3.50 -10.49
N VAL A 164 9.72 3.90 -10.63
CA VAL A 164 10.82 3.41 -9.79
C VAL A 164 11.61 4.58 -9.23
N TYR A 165 11.90 4.54 -7.94
CA TYR A 165 12.80 5.48 -7.28
C TYR A 165 14.26 5.20 -7.67
N ASN A 166 14.95 6.21 -8.16
CA ASN A 166 16.39 6.19 -8.42
C ASN A 166 17.13 6.83 -7.23
N PRO A 167 17.84 6.06 -6.39
CA PRO A 167 18.50 6.58 -5.21
C PRO A 167 19.73 7.44 -5.53
N GLN A 168 20.35 7.27 -6.70
CA GLN A 168 21.49 8.10 -7.13
C GLN A 168 21.06 9.51 -7.53
N LEU A 169 19.94 9.62 -8.25
CA LEU A 169 19.40 10.89 -8.72
C LEU A 169 18.39 11.51 -7.73
N GLN A 170 17.93 10.73 -6.74
CA GLN A 170 16.87 11.09 -5.80
C GLN A 170 15.56 11.50 -6.50
N THR A 171 15.29 10.91 -7.66
CA THR A 171 14.10 11.17 -8.49
C THR A 171 13.31 9.89 -8.71
N VAL A 172 12.06 10.04 -9.14
CA VAL A 172 11.22 8.90 -9.54
C VAL A 172 11.17 8.85 -11.06
N GLU A 173 11.51 7.70 -11.62
CA GLU A 173 11.48 7.44 -13.04
C GLU A 173 10.13 6.84 -13.42
N TRP A 174 9.32 7.65 -14.10
CA TRP A 174 7.92 7.33 -14.42
C TRP A 174 7.75 6.45 -15.67
N ALA A 175 8.73 6.45 -16.58
CA ALA A 175 8.63 5.84 -17.90
C ALA A 175 9.96 5.39 -18.54
N ASN A 176 11.09 5.48 -17.81
CA ASN A 176 12.42 5.42 -18.42
C ASN A 176 13.14 4.08 -18.24
N LYS A 177 12.38 3.00 -18.22
CA LYS A 177 12.93 1.67 -18.45
C LYS A 177 12.91 1.40 -19.95
N ARG A 178 13.95 1.85 -20.66
CA ARG A 178 14.19 1.36 -22.02
C ARG A 178 14.73 -0.06 -21.91
N LEU A 179 14.12 -0.96 -22.66
CA LEU A 179 14.76 -2.23 -22.97
C LEU A 179 16.16 -1.94 -23.51
N PRO A 180 17.18 -2.73 -23.14
CA PRO A 180 18.54 -2.54 -23.65
C PRO A 180 18.52 -2.45 -25.18
N VAL A 181 19.08 -1.36 -25.72
CA VAL A 181 19.21 -1.20 -27.16
C VAL A 181 20.58 -1.72 -27.56
N THR A 182 20.60 -2.77 -28.36
CA THR A 182 21.81 -3.28 -29.00
C THR A 182 21.99 -2.63 -30.37
N GLU A 183 23.13 -2.85 -31.04
CA GLU A 183 23.34 -2.41 -32.42
C GLU A 183 22.30 -2.99 -33.40
N THR A 184 21.68 -4.13 -33.03
CA THR A 184 20.61 -4.80 -33.80
C THR A 184 19.19 -4.40 -33.40
N GLY A 185 19.02 -3.48 -32.43
CA GLY A 185 17.73 -3.00 -31.96
C GLY A 185 17.41 -3.35 -30.51
N THR A 186 16.16 -3.07 -30.12
CA THR A 186 15.63 -3.24 -28.76
C THR A 186 15.54 -4.72 -28.37
N ASP A 187 16.21 -5.12 -27.29
CA ASP A 187 16.13 -6.48 -26.76
C ASP A 187 14.94 -6.64 -25.80
N PHE A 188 13.87 -7.24 -26.30
CA PHE A 188 12.64 -7.51 -25.53
C PHE A 188 12.76 -8.68 -24.54
N SER A 189 13.86 -9.44 -24.58
CA SER A 189 14.11 -10.56 -23.68
C SER A 189 14.83 -10.16 -22.39
N ALA A 190 15.42 -8.95 -22.35
CA ALA A 190 16.20 -8.48 -21.22
C ALA A 190 15.37 -7.71 -20.19
N GLN A 191 15.78 -7.79 -18.92
CA GLN A 191 15.18 -6.97 -17.88
C GLN A 191 15.51 -5.50 -18.10
N PRO A 192 14.52 -4.61 -18.05
CA PRO A 192 14.76 -3.20 -18.30
C PRO A 192 15.63 -2.56 -17.22
N GLN A 193 16.62 -1.78 -17.65
CA GLN A 193 17.61 -1.13 -16.79
C GLN A 193 17.29 0.35 -16.59
N ILE A 194 17.71 0.89 -15.44
CA ILE A 194 17.68 2.32 -15.13
C ILE A 194 18.67 3.03 -16.07
N ILE A 195 18.24 4.13 -16.69
CA ILE A 195 19.12 4.93 -17.56
C ILE A 195 20.15 5.63 -16.68
N ASP A 196 21.42 5.26 -16.87
CA ASP A 196 22.56 6.03 -16.38
C ASP A 196 22.91 7.10 -17.43
N PRO A 197 22.69 8.40 -17.16
CA PRO A 197 22.97 9.47 -18.12
C PRO A 197 24.45 9.54 -18.53
N SER A 198 25.36 8.96 -17.73
CA SER A 198 26.79 8.90 -18.04
C SER A 198 27.15 7.80 -19.04
N LYS A 199 26.23 6.86 -19.30
CA LYS A 199 26.41 5.72 -20.21
C LYS A 199 25.64 5.86 -21.53
N GLU A 200 24.92 6.97 -21.73
CA GLU A 200 24.24 7.21 -23.00
C GLU A 200 25.25 7.58 -24.11
N PRO A 201 25.25 6.89 -25.27
CA PRO A 201 26.04 7.31 -26.41
C PRO A 201 25.60 8.71 -26.87
N GLY A 202 26.57 9.59 -27.11
CA GLY A 202 26.42 11.05 -27.12
C GLY A 202 25.42 11.68 -28.11
N VAL A 203 24.80 10.89 -28.99
CA VAL A 203 23.70 11.35 -29.85
C VAL A 203 22.37 11.40 -29.07
N PHE A 204 22.10 10.43 -28.19
CA PHE A 204 20.86 10.36 -27.42
C PHE A 204 20.83 11.31 -26.23
N ALA A 205 21.98 11.54 -25.58
CA ALA A 205 22.11 12.52 -24.50
C ALA A 205 21.72 13.95 -24.93
N LYS A 206 21.99 14.32 -26.20
CA LYS A 206 21.61 15.62 -26.77
C LYS A 206 20.12 15.75 -27.05
N ILE A 207 19.44 14.65 -27.37
CA ILE A 207 18.01 14.63 -27.65
C ILE A 207 17.23 14.64 -26.33
N SER A 208 17.63 13.82 -25.35
CA SER A 208 16.98 13.75 -24.03
C SER A 208 17.02 15.09 -23.29
N ARG A 209 18.16 15.80 -23.32
CA ARG A 209 18.30 17.13 -22.69
C ARG A 209 17.42 18.20 -23.34
N LYS A 210 17.03 18.02 -24.61
CA LYS A 210 16.19 18.98 -25.35
C LYS A 210 14.69 18.72 -25.18
N LEU A 211 14.31 17.51 -24.76
CA LEU A 211 12.92 17.10 -24.59
C LEU A 211 12.45 17.10 -23.14
N PHE A 212 13.37 16.97 -22.19
CA PHE A 212 13.06 16.81 -20.76
C PHE A 212 13.86 17.75 -19.84
N GLY A 213 14.54 18.75 -20.42
CA GLY A 213 15.25 19.81 -19.72
C GLY A 213 14.49 21.13 -19.76
#